data_AF-V2U5P7-F1
#
_entry.id   AF-V2U5P7-F1
#
_cell.length_a   1.000
_cell.length_b   1.000
_cell.length_c   1.000
_cell.angle_alpha   90.00
_cell.angle_beta   90.00
_cell.angle_gamma   90.00
#
_symmetry.space_group_name_H-M   'P 1'
#
loop_
_entity.id
_entity.type
_entity.pdbx_description
1 polymer ?
#
loop_
_entity_poly.entity_id
_entity_poly.type
_entity_poly.pdbx_seq_one_letter_code
_entity_poly.pdbx_strand_id
1 'polypeptide(L)' 'MIEDFLITMKSNRAEIIEFLQQEFPQSLEKCEIDAVTPMGACLTYRVGESELRPGGTISGPTMMTAADLALYVAILG' A
#
# COMPACT_ATOMS: atom_id res chain seq x y z
N MET A 1 -11.29 29.51 12.53
CA MET A 1 -11.99 28.58 11.61
C MET A 1 -11.18 28.28 10.34
N ILE A 2 -9.83 28.28 10.42
CA ILE A 2 -8.92 27.96 9.30
C ILE A 2 -8.00 26.75 9.69
N GLU A 3 -8.22 26.17 10.88
CA GLU A 3 -7.30 25.17 11.47
C GLU A 3 -7.57 23.71 11.05
N ASP A 4 -8.73 23.41 10.44
CA ASP A 4 -9.08 22.03 10.02
C ASP A 4 -8.59 21.67 8.59
N PHE A 5 -7.85 22.58 7.92
CA PHE A 5 -7.57 22.49 6.48
C PHE A 5 -6.34 21.64 6.10
N LEU A 6 -5.56 21.15 7.06
CA LEU A 6 -4.43 20.27 6.78
C LEU A 6 -4.55 19.04 7.69
N ILE A 7 -5.23 18.00 7.22
CA ILE A 7 -5.00 16.64 7.71
C ILE A 7 -3.50 16.39 7.47
N THR A 8 -2.70 16.56 8.51
CA THR A 8 -1.24 16.47 8.40
C THR A 8 -0.87 15.06 8.00
N MET A 9 -0.40 14.90 6.77
CA MET A 9 0.29 13.69 6.37
C MET A 9 1.53 13.52 7.26
N LYS A 10 1.65 12.37 7.94
CA LYS A 10 2.77 12.05 8.82
C LYS A 10 4.05 11.83 8.01
N SER A 11 3.95 11.20 6.84
CA SER A 11 5.10 10.89 5.98
C SER A 11 4.69 10.98 4.51
N ASN A 12 5.61 11.43 3.65
CA ASN A 12 5.36 11.42 2.22
C ASN A 12 5.66 10.05 1.59
N ARG A 13 5.22 9.84 0.34
CA ARG A 13 5.41 8.59 -0.40
C ARG A 13 6.87 8.09 -0.40
N ALA A 14 7.85 8.98 -0.60
CA ALA A 14 9.25 8.59 -0.70
C ALA A 14 9.80 8.08 0.63
N GLU A 15 9.46 8.77 1.73
CA GLU A 15 9.84 8.38 3.10
C GLU A 15 9.22 7.02 3.47
N ILE A 16 7.96 6.78 3.10
CA ILE A 16 7.30 5.50 3.35
C ILE A 16 7.96 4.38 2.53
N ILE A 17 8.29 4.62 1.26
CA ILE A 17 9.00 3.63 0.43
C ILE A 17 10.35 3.30 1.06
N GLU A 18 11.12 4.31 1.49
CA GLU A 18 12.43 4.10 2.12
C GLU A 18 12.29 3.27 3.41
N PHE A 19 11.33 3.60 4.26
CA PHE A 19 11.02 2.82 5.46
C PHE A 19 10.67 1.37 5.14
N LEU A 20 9.75 1.13 4.19
CA LEU A 20 9.35 -0.22 3.79
C LEU A 20 10.51 -1.00 3.16
N GLN A 21 11.40 -0.34 2.42
CA GLN A 21 12.61 -0.97 1.88
C GLN A 21 13.55 -1.45 2.98
N GLN A 22 13.68 -0.68 4.06
CA GLN A 22 14.58 -1.00 5.17
C GLN A 22 13.99 -2.07 6.10
N GLU A 23 12.73 -1.92 6.50
CA GLU A 23 12.12 -2.73 7.55
C GLU A 23 11.31 -3.92 7.01
N PHE A 24 10.71 -3.78 5.82
CA PHE A 24 9.79 -4.76 5.24
C PHE A 24 9.99 -4.97 3.73
N PRO A 25 11.22 -5.27 3.24
CA PRO A 25 11.52 -5.25 1.81
C PRO A 25 10.63 -6.16 0.96
N GLN A 26 10.12 -7.26 1.53
CA GLN A 26 9.22 -8.20 0.86
C GLN A 26 7.88 -7.56 0.48
N SER A 27 7.45 -6.53 1.21
CA SER A 27 6.20 -5.79 0.91
C SER A 27 6.25 -5.09 -0.44
N LEU A 28 7.45 -4.77 -0.95
CA LEU A 28 7.66 -4.06 -2.21
C LEU A 28 8.07 -4.98 -3.37
N GLU A 29 8.24 -6.29 -3.14
CA GLU A 29 8.61 -7.23 -4.22
C GLU A 29 7.54 -7.32 -5.32
N LYS A 30 6.27 -7.27 -4.91
CA LYS A 30 5.11 -7.36 -5.81
C LYS A 30 4.26 -6.09 -5.81
N CYS A 31 4.55 -5.13 -4.92
CA CYS A 31 3.73 -3.94 -4.75
C CYS A 31 4.47 -2.67 -5.14
N GLU A 32 3.80 -1.80 -5.89
CA GLU A 32 4.23 -0.44 -6.17
C GLU A 32 3.26 0.54 -5.51
N ILE A 33 3.79 1.50 -4.74
CA ILE A 33 2.96 2.56 -4.15
C ILE A 33 2.81 3.64 -5.22
N ASP A 34 1.59 3.85 -5.71
CA ASP A 34 1.32 4.81 -6.78
C ASP A 34 1.12 6.22 -6.21
N ALA A 35 0.34 6.33 -5.13
CA ALA A 35 0.05 7.61 -4.48
C ALA A 35 -0.18 7.45 -2.97
N VAL A 36 0.16 8.50 -2.24
CA VAL A 36 -0.21 8.71 -0.84
C VAL A 36 -0.95 10.03 -0.78
N THR A 37 -2.12 10.03 -0.15
CA THR A 37 -3.06 11.16 -0.06
C THR A 37 -3.54 11.30 1.37
N PRO A 38 -4.14 12.44 1.77
CA PRO A 38 -4.74 12.54 3.10
C PRO A 38 -5.77 11.41 3.33
N MET A 39 -5.51 10.58 4.33
CA MET A 39 -6.35 9.42 4.71
C MET A 39 -6.48 8.33 3.62
N GLY A 40 -5.54 8.21 2.69
CA GLY A 40 -5.64 7.22 1.63
C GLY A 40 -4.33 6.90 0.93
N ALA A 41 -4.27 5.73 0.32
CA ALA A 41 -3.16 5.31 -0.54
C ALA A 41 -3.69 4.57 -1.77
N CYS A 42 -2.96 4.67 -2.87
CA CYS A 42 -3.18 3.89 -4.07
C CYS A 42 -1.93 3.05 -4.33
N LEU A 43 -2.13 1.79 -4.68
CA LEU A 43 -1.05 0.87 -4.99
C LEU A 43 -1.43 -0.09 -6.11
N THR A 44 -0.41 -0.63 -6.73
CA THR A 44 -0.50 -1.69 -7.74
C THR A 44 0.18 -2.95 -7.20
N TYR A 45 -0.58 -4.03 -7.06
CA TYR A 45 -0.06 -5.35 -6.65
C TYR A 45 0.01 -6.29 -7.86
N ARG A 46 1.22 -6.76 -8.19
CA ARG A 46 1.48 -7.67 -9.31
C ARG A 46 1.12 -9.10 -8.93
N VAL A 47 0.23 -9.71 -9.72
CA VAL A 47 -0.27 -11.07 -9.52
C VAL A 47 0.35 -12.00 -10.56
N GLY A 48 0.96 -13.08 -10.10
CA GLY A 48 1.43 -14.20 -10.92
C GLY A 48 0.66 -15.49 -10.61
N GLU A 49 1.08 -16.60 -11.22
CA GLU A 49 0.39 -17.89 -11.10
C GLU A 49 0.25 -18.38 -9.65
N SER A 50 1.23 -18.10 -8.79
CA SER A 50 1.20 -18.47 -7.36
C SER A 50 0.11 -17.79 -6.54
N GLU A 51 -0.45 -16.69 -7.04
CA GLU A 51 -1.52 -15.93 -6.38
C GLU A 51 -2.93 -16.32 -6.89
N LEU A 52 -3.02 -17.23 -7.86
CA LEU A 52 -4.28 -17.61 -8.49
C LEU A 52 -4.91 -18.82 -7.80
N ARG A 53 -6.24 -18.82 -7.80
CA ARG A 53 -7.08 -19.96 -7.45
C ARG A 53 -7.33 -20.83 -8.69
N PRO A 54 -7.78 -22.09 -8.52
CA PRO A 54 -8.38 -22.85 -9.62
C PRO A 54 -9.42 -22.00 -10.36
N GLY A 55 -9.32 -21.94 -11.69
CA GLY A 55 -10.15 -21.07 -12.53
C GLY A 55 -9.57 -19.67 -12.82
N GLY A 56 -8.34 -19.38 -12.40
CA GLY A 56 -7.59 -18.20 -12.87
C GLY A 56 -7.99 -16.88 -12.20
N THR A 57 -8.64 -16.93 -11.03
CA THR A 57 -9.01 -15.72 -10.26
C THR A 57 -8.04 -15.46 -9.13
N ILE A 58 -7.90 -14.20 -8.70
CA ILE A 58 -7.03 -13.81 -7.59
C ILE A 58 -7.50 -14.46 -6.29
N SER A 59 -6.55 -14.94 -5.47
CA SER A 59 -6.84 -15.52 -4.17
C SER A 59 -7.35 -14.48 -3.16
N GLY A 60 -8.21 -14.91 -2.23
CA GLY A 60 -8.64 -14.10 -1.09
C GLY A 60 -7.46 -13.55 -0.28
N PRO A 61 -6.47 -14.38 0.09
CA PRO A 61 -5.25 -13.92 0.76
C PRO A 61 -4.52 -12.82 -0.01
N THR A 62 -4.33 -12.96 -1.33
CA THR A 62 -3.67 -11.93 -2.15
C THR A 62 -4.44 -10.61 -2.13
N MET A 63 -5.77 -10.64 -2.29
CA MET A 63 -6.59 -9.44 -2.19
C MET A 63 -6.48 -8.78 -0.81
N MET A 64 -6.45 -9.59 0.27
CA MET A 64 -6.29 -9.08 1.62
C MET A 64 -4.91 -8.46 1.83
N THR A 65 -3.83 -9.09 1.36
CA THR A 65 -2.47 -8.52 1.44
C THR A 65 -2.38 -7.17 0.75
N ALA A 66 -2.95 -7.02 -0.45
CA ALA A 66 -2.96 -5.75 -1.15
C ALA A 66 -3.76 -4.68 -0.38
N ALA A 67 -4.94 -5.04 0.14
CA ALA A 67 -5.78 -4.11 0.92
C ALA A 67 -5.11 -3.68 2.24
N ASP A 68 -4.52 -4.63 2.97
CA ASP A 68 -3.81 -4.39 4.23
C ASP A 68 -2.61 -3.47 4.03
N LEU A 69 -1.81 -3.71 2.99
CA LEU A 69 -0.68 -2.85 2.66
C LEU A 69 -1.13 -1.43 2.27
N ALA A 70 -2.23 -1.30 1.51
CA ALA A 70 -2.77 0.02 1.16
C ALA A 70 -3.22 0.78 2.40
N LEU A 71 -3.89 0.09 3.34
CA LEU A 71 -4.31 0.69 4.60
C LEU A 71 -3.11 1.07 5.48
N TYR A 72 -2.09 0.23 5.54
CA TYR A 72 -0.88 0.52 6.29
C TYR A 72 -0.17 1.77 5.75
N VAL A 73 -0.01 1.86 4.44
CA VAL A 73 0.56 3.05 3.77
C VAL A 73 -0.33 4.28 4.00
N ALA A 74 -1.65 4.14 3.96
CA ALA A 74 -2.58 5.25 4.24
C ALA A 74 -2.56 5.73 5.70
N ILE A 75 -2.17 4.88 6.66
CA ILE A 75 -2.02 5.25 8.08
C ILE A 75 -0.67 5.93 8.35
N LEU A 76 0.37 5.54 7.61
CA LEU A 76 1.70 6.16 7.67
C LEU A 76 1.76 7.49 6.90
N GLY A 77 0.95 7.59 5.84
CA GLY A 77 0.72 8.77 5.01
C GLY A 77 0.08 9.87 5.80
#